data_AF-R1EY36-F1
#
_entry.id   AF-R1EY36-F1
#
_cell.length_a   1.000
_cell.length_b   1.000
_cell.length_c   1.000
_cell.angle_alpha   90.00
_cell.angle_beta   90.00
_cell.angle_gamma   90.00
#
_symmetry.space_group_name_H-M   'P 1'
#
loop_
_entity.id
_entity.type
_entity.pdbx_description
1 polymer ?
#
loop_
_entity_poly.entity_id
_entity_poly.type
_entity_poly.pdbx_seq_one_letter_code
_entity_poly.pdbx_strand_id
1 'polypeptide(L)'
;MLAYRDDAMYTPPPLPRWRLILNSILGLAFWILTFFLRQKTSSFLPLTLDTLGQILLTDITRQKSARALAQLQRKTAHADAEHSAAAGRGNAAGVPYLVSIVGYREEEALFRRCLQSYRTTCTGAATLLVGIDGDEPEDLEMVATVRSVYPQAVVLGLPEPLGEMAQRLAELKAFGGHFVPSESAHERLEVFHALPEEVKRDAEEWAMEEVIVNDDRHLSTCLMLANYRITFNTYVLTLTDTPTTSMALLLQQLRWSRATYIETLQYPLLYAIRGPVALICAVRRVYGPLAMAVFTARYAWSGSVPFAFSPLDFALRLALCAGYNLLFFRRHLRGAVRHWSLLVASQLFYQVPLPGIAVWSCVTMLQGSWGTSMRGVGEKRRARHPGERDVR
;
A
#
# COMPACT_ATOMS: atom_id res chain seq x y z
N MET A 1 -31.57 8.21 -16.54
CA MET A 1 -30.41 8.04 -15.62
C MET A 1 -30.77 7.15 -14.41
N LEU A 2 -31.54 6.06 -14.59
CA LEU A 2 -32.02 5.21 -13.48
C LEU A 2 -31.79 3.70 -13.72
N ALA A 3 -30.99 3.31 -14.71
CA ALA A 3 -30.81 1.90 -15.09
C ALA A 3 -29.52 1.23 -14.56
N TYR A 4 -28.78 1.88 -13.64
CA TYR A 4 -27.51 1.34 -13.13
C TYR A 4 -27.52 1.06 -11.62
N ARG A 5 -28.70 1.07 -10.98
CA ARG A 5 -28.81 1.08 -9.51
C ARG A 5 -29.11 -0.28 -8.87
N ASP A 6 -29.57 -1.27 -9.62
CA ASP A 6 -29.98 -2.56 -9.04
C ASP A 6 -28.95 -3.70 -9.21
N ASP A 7 -27.98 -3.58 -10.12
CA ASP A 7 -26.92 -4.59 -10.32
C ASP A 7 -25.67 -4.35 -9.44
N ALA A 8 -25.64 -3.27 -8.66
CA ALA A 8 -24.42 -2.80 -7.98
C ALA A 8 -24.09 -3.48 -6.64
N MET A 9 -24.89 -4.46 -6.19
CA MET A 9 -24.58 -5.27 -5.01
C MET A 9 -24.04 -6.66 -5.40
N TYR A 10 -23.04 -6.70 -6.29
CA TYR A 10 -22.27 -7.93 -6.48
C TYR A 10 -21.41 -8.19 -5.24
N THR A 11 -21.96 -8.92 -4.27
CA THR A 11 -21.17 -9.55 -3.21
C THR A 11 -20.67 -10.89 -3.71
N PRO A 12 -19.35 -11.12 -3.84
CA PRO A 12 -18.83 -12.42 -4.23
C PRO A 12 -19.33 -13.48 -3.24
N PRO A 13 -19.77 -14.67 -3.70
CA PRO A 13 -20.24 -15.69 -2.79
C PRO A 13 -19.09 -16.07 -1.83
N PRO A 14 -19.39 -16.29 -0.53
CA PRO A 14 -18.39 -16.71 0.42
C PRO A 14 -17.81 -18.07 -0.01
N LEU A 15 -16.51 -18.25 0.21
CA LEU A 15 -15.89 -19.54 -0.09
C LEU A 15 -16.45 -20.62 0.85
N PRO A 16 -16.70 -21.84 0.34
CA PRO A 16 -17.16 -22.93 1.19
C PRO A 16 -16.09 -23.29 2.22
N ARG A 17 -16.51 -23.62 3.45
CA ARG A 17 -15.62 -23.88 4.60
C ARG A 17 -14.52 -24.89 4.29
N TRP A 18 -14.80 -25.95 3.52
CA TRP A 18 -13.81 -26.95 3.15
C TRP A 18 -12.66 -26.36 2.32
N ARG A 19 -12.91 -25.35 1.46
CA ARG A 19 -11.85 -24.68 0.70
C ARG A 19 -10.97 -23.83 1.60
N LEU A 20 -11.56 -23.15 2.58
CA LEU A 20 -10.80 -22.37 3.57
C LEU A 20 -9.87 -23.29 4.36
N ILE A 21 -10.40 -24.42 4.86
CA ILE A 21 -9.61 -25.42 5.59
C ILE A 21 -8.49 -25.99 4.71
N LEU A 22 -8.82 -26.40 3.47
CA LEU A 22 -7.84 -26.93 2.53
C LEU A 22 -6.73 -25.92 2.23
N ASN A 23 -7.09 -24.66 1.98
CA ASN A 23 -6.12 -23.59 1.72
C ASN A 23 -5.20 -23.35 2.92
N SER A 24 -5.72 -23.38 4.14
CA SER A 24 -4.94 -23.25 5.36
C SER A 24 -3.97 -24.43 5.55
N ILE A 25 -4.45 -25.67 5.35
CA ILE A 25 -3.61 -26.88 5.45
C ILE A 25 -2.51 -26.87 4.40
N LEU A 26 -2.85 -26.60 3.13
CA LEU A 26 -1.88 -26.52 2.04
C LEU A 26 -0.88 -25.38 2.26
N GLY A 27 -1.34 -24.25 2.78
CA GLY A 27 -0.50 -23.11 3.11
C GLY A 27 0.52 -23.46 4.18
N LEU A 28 0.07 -24.10 5.27
CA LEU A 28 0.95 -24.55 6.35
C LEU A 28 1.94 -25.62 5.87
N ALA A 29 1.46 -26.64 5.16
CA ALA A 29 2.31 -27.71 4.62
C ALA A 29 3.38 -27.16 3.67
N PHE A 30 3.00 -26.24 2.78
CA PHE A 30 3.95 -25.60 1.88
C PHE A 30 4.93 -24.69 2.62
N TRP A 31 4.49 -23.96 3.64
CA TRP A 31 5.40 -23.18 4.47
C TRP A 31 6.44 -24.08 5.15
N ILE A 32 6.01 -25.17 5.79
CA ILE A 32 6.90 -26.17 6.41
C ILE A 32 7.89 -26.72 5.38
N LEU A 33 7.41 -27.11 4.20
CA LEU A 33 8.27 -27.59 3.11
C LEU A 33 9.30 -26.54 2.71
N THR A 34 8.90 -25.30 2.47
CA THR A 34 9.83 -24.22 2.09
C THR A 34 10.84 -23.91 3.19
N PHE A 35 10.44 -24.00 4.46
CA PHE A 35 11.33 -23.82 5.60
C PHE A 35 12.42 -24.91 5.64
N PHE A 36 12.04 -26.18 5.52
CA PHE A 36 13.01 -27.29 5.51
C PHE A 36 13.90 -27.30 4.27
N LEU A 37 13.34 -27.02 3.09
CA LEU A 37 14.13 -26.89 1.86
C LEU A 37 15.18 -25.79 2.02
N ARG A 38 14.79 -24.63 2.57
CA ARG A 38 15.69 -23.51 2.84
C ARG A 38 16.80 -23.88 3.83
N GLN A 39 16.46 -24.60 4.89
CA GLN A 39 17.45 -25.06 5.86
C GLN A 39 18.51 -25.96 5.18
N LYS A 40 18.09 -26.85 4.27
CA LYS A 40 19.00 -27.75 3.55
C LYS A 40 19.81 -27.05 2.45
N THR A 41 19.24 -26.07 1.74
CA THR A 41 19.94 -25.33 0.68
C THR A 41 20.81 -24.19 1.19
N SER A 42 20.77 -23.92 2.49
CA SER A 42 21.48 -22.81 3.14
C SER A 42 23.00 -22.80 2.95
N SER A 43 23.60 -23.91 2.50
CA SER A 43 25.04 -24.04 2.30
C SER A 43 25.54 -23.54 0.94
N PHE A 44 24.65 -23.36 -0.05
CA PHE A 44 25.03 -23.00 -1.42
C PHE A 44 24.18 -21.83 -1.95
N LEU A 45 24.78 -20.63 -2.01
CA LEU A 45 24.17 -19.39 -2.54
C LEU A 45 22.75 -19.12 -2.01
N PRO A 46 22.55 -19.08 -0.67
CA PRO A 46 21.21 -18.98 -0.07
C PRO A 46 20.43 -17.75 -0.51
N LEU A 47 21.08 -16.60 -0.71
CA LEU A 47 20.41 -15.35 -1.10
C LEU A 47 19.94 -15.40 -2.56
N THR A 48 20.74 -15.99 -3.45
CA THR A 48 20.40 -16.13 -4.87
C THR A 48 19.25 -17.13 -5.06
N LEU A 49 19.31 -18.29 -4.41
CA LEU A 49 18.24 -19.30 -4.48
C LEU A 49 16.91 -18.76 -3.93
N ASP A 50 16.99 -18.02 -2.84
CA ASP A 50 15.83 -17.34 -2.26
C ASP A 50 15.21 -16.32 -3.24
N THR A 51 16.05 -15.57 -3.94
CA THR A 51 15.63 -14.59 -4.94
C THR A 51 14.98 -15.26 -6.16
N LEU A 52 15.51 -16.39 -6.62
CA LEU A 52 14.89 -17.20 -7.68
C LEU A 52 13.49 -17.68 -7.27
N GLY A 53 13.35 -18.16 -6.02
CA GLY A 53 12.05 -18.53 -5.46
C GLY A 53 11.06 -17.37 -5.44
N GLN A 54 11.51 -16.17 -5.06
CA GLN A 54 10.67 -14.95 -5.08
C GLN A 54 10.24 -14.58 -6.51
N ILE A 55 11.16 -14.64 -7.47
CA ILE A 55 10.85 -14.38 -8.89
C ILE A 55 9.81 -15.38 -9.40
N LEU A 56 9.95 -16.66 -9.06
CA LEU A 56 8.98 -17.69 -9.44
C LEU A 56 7.59 -17.43 -8.84
N LEU A 57 7.49 -17.16 -7.54
CA LEU A 57 6.22 -16.86 -6.88
C LEU A 57 5.57 -15.59 -7.44
N THR A 58 6.38 -14.58 -7.76
CA THR A 58 5.93 -13.34 -8.40
C THR A 58 5.36 -13.62 -9.79
N ASP A 59 6.06 -14.43 -10.60
CA ASP A 59 5.58 -14.76 -11.94
C ASP A 59 4.32 -15.65 -11.91
N ILE A 60 4.23 -16.62 -11.00
CA ILE A 60 3.00 -17.40 -10.79
C ILE A 60 1.82 -16.48 -10.46
N THR A 61 2.03 -15.51 -9.56
CA THR A 61 1.00 -14.54 -9.18
C THR A 61 0.62 -13.66 -10.36
N ARG A 62 1.61 -13.18 -11.12
CA ARG A 62 1.40 -12.38 -12.33
C ARG A 62 0.61 -13.14 -13.40
N GLN A 63 0.98 -14.39 -13.67
CA GLN A 63 0.28 -15.24 -14.63
C GLN A 63 -1.17 -15.49 -14.20
N LYS A 64 -1.43 -15.72 -12.90
CA LYS A 64 -2.80 -15.83 -12.37
C LYS A 64 -3.60 -14.56 -12.60
N SER A 65 -3.01 -13.39 -12.32
CA SER A 65 -3.65 -12.09 -12.58
C SER A 65 -3.92 -11.86 -14.06
N ALA A 66 -2.98 -12.19 -14.94
CA ALA A 66 -3.13 -12.05 -16.39
C ALA A 66 -4.24 -12.95 -16.94
N ARG A 67 -4.32 -14.22 -16.49
CA ARG A 67 -5.41 -15.14 -16.86
C ARG A 67 -6.76 -14.64 -16.37
N ALA A 68 -6.83 -14.12 -15.15
CA ALA A 68 -8.06 -13.56 -14.60
C ALA A 68 -8.52 -12.33 -15.39
N LEU A 69 -7.59 -11.44 -15.75
CA LEU A 69 -7.88 -10.29 -16.60
C LEU A 69 -8.37 -10.72 -17.98
N ALA A 70 -7.71 -11.68 -18.62
CA ALA A 70 -8.14 -12.21 -19.92
C ALA A 70 -9.54 -12.86 -19.88
N GLN A 71 -9.88 -13.54 -18.79
CA GLN A 71 -11.24 -14.08 -18.58
C GLN A 71 -12.28 -12.97 -18.43
N LEU A 72 -11.97 -11.90 -17.69
CA LEU A 72 -12.86 -10.75 -17.55
C LEU A 72 -13.04 -10.05 -18.90
N GLN A 73 -11.95 -9.83 -19.65
CA GLN A 73 -12.00 -9.25 -21.00
C GLN A 73 -12.93 -10.05 -21.93
N ARG A 74 -12.87 -11.39 -21.89
CA ARG A 74 -13.78 -12.24 -22.68
C ARG A 74 -15.24 -12.11 -22.26
N LYS A 75 -15.52 -12.07 -20.95
CA LYS A 75 -16.89 -11.90 -20.44
C LYS A 75 -17.46 -10.54 -20.82
N THR A 76 -16.67 -9.48 -20.67
CA THR A 76 -17.09 -8.12 -21.03
C THR A 76 -17.27 -7.99 -22.54
N ALA A 77 -16.38 -8.55 -23.36
CA ALA A 77 -16.55 -8.54 -24.82
C ALA A 77 -17.83 -9.28 -25.28
N HIS A 78 -18.22 -10.35 -24.59
CA HIS A 78 -19.51 -11.01 -24.84
C HIS A 78 -20.72 -10.14 -24.45
N ALA A 79 -20.67 -9.48 -23.29
CA ALA A 79 -21.73 -8.58 -22.84
C ALA A 79 -21.84 -7.32 -23.71
N ASP A 80 -20.70 -6.75 -24.13
CA ASP A 80 -20.65 -5.60 -25.03
C ASP A 80 -21.11 -5.96 -26.44
N ALA A 81 -20.89 -7.19 -26.92
CA ALA A 81 -21.44 -7.65 -28.20
C ALA A 81 -22.98 -7.68 -28.22
N GLU A 82 -23.63 -7.83 -27.06
CA GLU A 82 -25.09 -7.75 -26.92
C GLU A 82 -25.58 -6.29 -26.77
N HIS A 83 -24.70 -5.32 -26.46
CA HIS A 83 -25.06 -3.94 -26.15
C HIS A 83 -24.43 -2.83 -27.01
N SER A 84 -23.55 -3.13 -27.97
CA SER A 84 -22.73 -2.08 -28.62
C SER A 84 -23.41 -1.35 -29.79
N ALA A 85 -23.86 -0.12 -29.53
CA ALA A 85 -23.95 0.94 -30.54
C ALA A 85 -23.27 2.26 -30.12
N ALA A 86 -22.75 2.42 -28.89
CA ALA A 86 -22.17 3.71 -28.49
C ALA A 86 -21.16 3.60 -27.33
N ALA A 87 -19.85 3.56 -27.63
CA ALA A 87 -18.83 4.20 -26.78
C ALA A 87 -17.46 4.23 -27.50
N GLY A 88 -16.94 5.44 -27.67
CA GLY A 88 -15.62 5.71 -28.25
C GLY A 88 -14.45 5.49 -27.27
N ARG A 89 -13.26 5.45 -27.87
CA ARG A 89 -11.91 5.20 -27.31
C ARG A 89 -11.72 3.82 -26.69
N GLY A 90 -10.82 3.04 -27.31
CA GLY A 90 -10.43 1.72 -26.84
C GLY A 90 -9.90 1.75 -25.40
N ASN A 91 -10.55 0.96 -24.55
CA ASN A 91 -10.13 0.70 -23.18
C ASN A 91 -8.80 -0.10 -23.22
N ALA A 92 -7.70 0.51 -22.80
CA ALA A 92 -6.38 -0.14 -22.80
C ALA A 92 -6.30 -1.28 -21.78
N ALA A 93 -7.12 -1.23 -20.72
CA ALA A 93 -7.26 -2.33 -19.77
C ALA A 93 -8.13 -3.48 -20.31
N GLY A 94 -8.94 -3.22 -21.34
CA GLY A 94 -9.89 -4.17 -21.94
C GLY A 94 -11.07 -4.56 -21.06
N VAL A 95 -11.20 -4.01 -19.86
CA VAL A 95 -12.32 -4.21 -18.92
C VAL A 95 -12.63 -2.91 -18.19
N PRO A 96 -13.89 -2.61 -17.85
CA PRO A 96 -14.21 -1.48 -16.99
C PRO A 96 -13.65 -1.72 -15.59
N TYR A 97 -13.15 -0.67 -14.95
CA TYR A 97 -12.62 -0.73 -13.58
C TYR A 97 -12.99 0.52 -12.78
N LEU A 98 -12.97 0.38 -11.46
CA LEU A 98 -13.13 1.49 -10.52
C LEU A 98 -11.75 1.94 -10.06
N VAL A 99 -11.56 3.26 -10.00
CA VAL A 99 -10.35 3.86 -9.45
C VAL A 99 -10.71 4.45 -8.09
N SER A 100 -9.98 4.06 -7.04
CA SER A 100 -10.14 4.60 -5.68
C SER A 100 -8.95 5.50 -5.35
N ILE A 101 -9.23 6.72 -4.95
CA ILE A 101 -8.22 7.72 -4.53
C ILE A 101 -8.59 8.16 -3.12
N VAL A 102 -7.63 8.19 -2.21
CA VAL A 102 -7.77 8.81 -0.90
C VAL A 102 -6.79 9.97 -0.84
N GLY A 103 -7.25 11.14 -0.44
CA GLY A 103 -6.42 12.34 -0.33
C GLY A 103 -6.71 13.09 0.96
N TYR A 104 -5.65 13.62 1.58
CA TYR A 104 -5.72 14.43 2.79
C TYR A 104 -4.80 15.64 2.66
N ARG A 105 -5.37 16.85 2.67
CA ARG A 105 -4.64 18.14 2.64
C ARG A 105 -3.52 18.24 1.60
N GLU A 106 -3.73 17.65 0.43
CA GLU A 106 -2.78 17.64 -0.68
C GLU A 106 -2.57 19.05 -1.27
N GLU A 107 -1.44 19.27 -1.93
CA GLU A 107 -1.22 20.52 -2.67
C GLU A 107 -2.06 20.53 -3.95
N GLU A 108 -2.88 21.58 -4.14
CA GLU A 108 -3.85 21.66 -5.24
C GLU A 108 -3.23 21.40 -6.63
N ALA A 109 -2.11 22.05 -6.93
CA ALA A 109 -1.46 21.93 -8.24
C ALA A 109 -0.95 20.50 -8.51
N LEU A 110 -0.34 19.86 -7.51
CA LEU A 110 0.14 18.48 -7.62
C LEU A 110 -1.03 17.49 -7.69
N PHE A 111 -2.05 17.68 -6.85
CA PHE A 111 -3.24 16.85 -6.83
C PHE A 111 -4.01 16.93 -8.16
N ARG A 112 -4.17 18.13 -8.71
CA ARG A 112 -4.77 18.36 -10.03
C ARG A 112 -3.97 17.65 -11.13
N ARG A 113 -2.65 17.75 -11.13
CA ARG A 113 -1.78 17.06 -12.11
C ARG A 113 -1.86 15.54 -11.98
N CYS A 114 -1.94 15.02 -10.75
CA CYS A 114 -2.18 13.61 -10.48
C CYS A 114 -3.51 13.15 -11.11
N LEU A 115 -4.61 13.83 -10.80
CA LEU A 115 -5.94 13.54 -11.37
C LEU A 115 -5.97 13.63 -12.91
N GLN A 116 -5.34 14.66 -13.48
CA GLN A 116 -5.24 14.81 -14.93
C GLN A 116 -4.45 13.68 -15.58
N SER A 117 -3.44 13.13 -14.90
CA SER A 117 -2.68 11.98 -15.42
C SER A 117 -3.55 10.73 -15.55
N TYR A 118 -4.53 10.52 -14.66
CA TYR A 118 -5.52 9.45 -14.84
C TYR A 118 -6.32 9.62 -16.15
N ARG A 119 -6.59 10.85 -16.61
CA ARG A 119 -7.40 11.05 -17.84
C ARG A 119 -6.67 10.54 -19.08
N THR A 120 -5.35 10.66 -19.07
CA THR A 120 -4.51 10.31 -20.22
C THR A 120 -4.11 8.84 -20.21
N THR A 121 -3.94 8.23 -19.04
CA THR A 121 -3.46 6.85 -18.89
C THR A 121 -4.56 5.83 -18.63
N CYS A 122 -5.67 6.22 -17.98
CA CYS A 122 -6.72 5.31 -17.55
C CYS A 122 -7.91 5.28 -18.53
N THR A 123 -7.68 4.76 -19.73
CA THR A 123 -8.78 4.49 -20.66
C THR A 123 -9.58 3.28 -20.17
N GLY A 124 -10.82 3.49 -19.71
CA GLY A 124 -11.69 2.41 -19.21
C GLY A 124 -12.15 2.52 -17.74
N ALA A 125 -11.80 3.59 -17.03
CA ALA A 125 -12.37 3.83 -15.71
C ALA A 125 -13.90 4.07 -15.79
N ALA A 126 -14.68 3.17 -15.20
CA ALA A 126 -16.14 3.27 -15.16
C ALA A 126 -16.61 4.35 -14.18
N THR A 127 -15.89 4.49 -13.06
CA THR A 127 -16.12 5.52 -12.04
C THR A 127 -14.83 5.77 -11.27
N LEU A 128 -14.66 7.02 -10.84
CA LEU A 128 -13.62 7.43 -9.91
C LEU A 128 -14.29 7.63 -8.54
N LEU A 129 -13.84 6.87 -7.54
CA LEU A 129 -14.21 7.04 -6.15
C LEU A 129 -13.09 7.84 -5.46
N VAL A 130 -13.42 9.01 -4.92
CA VAL A 130 -12.45 9.84 -4.21
C VAL A 130 -12.91 10.02 -2.77
N GLY A 131 -12.16 9.46 -1.83
CA GLY A 131 -12.27 9.76 -0.41
C GLY A 131 -11.44 10.99 -0.09
N ILE A 132 -12.09 12.03 0.43
CA ILE A 132 -11.39 13.20 0.97
C ILE A 132 -11.56 13.13 2.48
N ASP A 133 -10.43 13.05 3.16
CA ASP A 133 -10.33 12.97 4.60
C ASP A 133 -10.39 14.40 5.16
N GLY A 134 -11.52 14.77 5.77
CA GLY A 134 -11.77 16.11 6.32
C GLY A 134 -12.77 16.98 5.55
N ASP A 135 -13.35 17.95 6.27
CA ASP A 135 -14.42 18.86 5.81
C ASP A 135 -14.02 20.35 5.90
N GLU A 136 -12.74 20.65 6.14
CA GLU A 136 -12.24 22.03 6.23
C GLU A 136 -12.19 22.72 4.85
N PRO A 137 -12.10 24.07 4.77
CA PRO A 137 -12.06 24.79 3.50
C PRO A 137 -11.01 24.27 2.51
N GLU A 138 -9.82 23.87 3.01
CA GLU A 138 -8.77 23.27 2.19
C GLU A 138 -9.15 21.89 1.63
N ASP A 139 -9.97 21.12 2.36
CA ASP A 139 -10.47 19.82 1.92
C ASP A 139 -11.60 20.02 0.89
N LEU A 140 -12.42 21.06 1.06
CA LEU A 140 -13.40 21.50 0.06
C LEU A 140 -12.74 21.98 -1.24
N GLU A 141 -11.55 22.59 -1.19
CA GLU A 141 -10.75 22.90 -2.38
C GLU A 141 -10.30 21.63 -3.12
N MET A 142 -9.97 20.56 -2.40
CA MET A 142 -9.70 19.25 -3.01
C MET A 142 -10.97 18.68 -3.67
N VAL A 143 -12.13 18.78 -3.03
CA VAL A 143 -13.43 18.37 -3.61
C VAL A 143 -13.69 19.15 -4.89
N ALA A 144 -13.49 20.47 -4.87
CA ALA A 144 -13.66 21.34 -6.03
C ALA A 144 -12.71 20.94 -7.17
N THR A 145 -11.45 20.65 -6.84
CA THR A 145 -10.47 20.16 -7.81
C THR A 145 -10.91 18.85 -8.45
N VAL A 146 -11.37 17.87 -7.65
CA VAL A 146 -11.90 16.59 -8.16
C VAL A 146 -13.08 16.83 -9.09
N ARG A 147 -14.07 17.63 -8.68
CA ARG A 147 -15.25 17.93 -9.50
C ARG A 147 -14.89 18.66 -10.79
N SER A 148 -13.85 19.50 -10.78
CA SER A 148 -13.36 20.18 -11.99
C SER A 148 -12.70 19.20 -12.98
N VAL A 149 -11.93 18.22 -12.48
CA VAL A 149 -11.18 17.26 -13.31
C VAL A 149 -12.01 16.01 -13.63
N TYR A 150 -12.98 15.64 -12.82
CA TYR A 150 -13.88 14.51 -13.05
C TYR A 150 -15.27 14.83 -12.51
N PRO A 151 -16.10 15.56 -13.28
CA PRO A 151 -17.47 15.88 -12.87
C PRO A 151 -18.32 14.65 -12.55
N GLN A 152 -17.99 13.51 -13.15
CA GLN A 152 -18.64 12.21 -12.94
C GLN A 152 -18.05 11.39 -11.78
N ALA A 153 -17.05 11.89 -11.06
CA ALA A 153 -16.49 11.20 -9.90
C ALA A 153 -17.48 11.17 -8.74
N VAL A 154 -17.49 10.04 -8.03
CA VAL A 154 -18.18 9.93 -6.74
C VAL A 154 -17.20 10.38 -5.67
N VAL A 155 -17.46 11.54 -5.09
CA VAL A 155 -16.69 12.05 -3.95
C VAL A 155 -17.39 11.61 -2.67
N LEU A 156 -16.70 10.82 -1.88
CA LEU A 156 -17.11 10.48 -0.52
C LEU A 156 -16.38 11.44 0.42
N GLY A 157 -17.13 12.36 1.01
CA GLY A 157 -16.63 13.09 2.18
C GLY A 157 -16.57 12.12 3.33
N LEU A 158 -15.42 12.02 3.99
CA LEU A 158 -15.33 11.39 5.29
C LEU A 158 -15.74 12.47 6.30
N PRO A 159 -16.95 12.38 6.90
CA PRO A 159 -17.56 13.47 7.68
C PRO A 159 -16.80 13.83 8.96
N GLU A 160 -15.75 13.08 9.27
CA GLU A 160 -14.84 13.33 10.35
C GLU A 160 -13.43 12.98 9.86
N PRO A 161 -12.49 13.95 9.81
CA PRO A 161 -11.12 13.64 9.45
C PRO A 161 -10.49 12.67 10.45
N LEU A 162 -9.59 11.80 9.98
CA LEU A 162 -8.87 10.85 10.83
C LEU A 162 -8.14 11.52 12.00
N GLY A 163 -7.63 12.73 11.77
CA GLY A 163 -7.04 13.55 12.83
C GLY A 163 -8.03 13.91 13.94
N GLU A 164 -9.27 14.21 13.59
CA GLU A 164 -10.34 14.54 14.56
C GLU A 164 -10.87 13.29 15.27
N MET A 165 -10.97 12.15 14.57
CA MET A 165 -11.31 10.88 15.19
C MET A 165 -10.23 10.45 16.19
N ALA A 166 -8.94 10.58 15.83
CA ALA A 166 -7.83 10.36 16.75
C ALA A 166 -7.88 11.34 17.92
N GLN A 167 -8.17 12.61 17.68
CA GLN A 167 -8.31 13.59 18.76
C GLN A 167 -9.48 13.25 19.70
N ARG A 168 -10.63 12.80 19.21
CA ARG A 168 -11.75 12.37 20.05
C ARG A 168 -11.43 11.14 20.86
N LEU A 169 -10.74 10.17 20.28
CA LEU A 169 -10.27 9.00 21.01
C LEU A 169 -9.31 9.44 22.13
N ALA A 170 -8.42 10.39 21.85
CA ALA A 170 -7.50 10.92 22.87
C ALA A 170 -8.27 11.63 23.98
N GLU A 171 -9.25 12.46 23.65
CA GLU A 171 -10.11 13.12 24.62
C GLU A 171 -10.93 12.12 25.45
N LEU A 172 -11.48 11.08 24.81
CA LEU A 172 -12.27 10.04 25.48
C LEU A 172 -11.41 9.24 26.46
N LYS A 173 -10.12 9.06 26.17
CA LYS A 173 -9.14 8.46 27.06
C LYS A 173 -8.72 9.40 28.19
N ALA A 174 -8.41 10.65 27.88
CA ALA A 174 -7.92 11.65 28.83
C ALA A 174 -8.99 12.06 29.84
N PHE A 175 -10.24 12.22 29.38
CA PHE A 175 -11.33 12.77 30.16
C PHE A 175 -12.41 11.73 30.52
N GLY A 176 -12.35 10.53 29.93
CA GLY A 176 -13.31 9.44 30.17
C GLY A 176 -14.62 9.60 29.40
N GLY A 177 -15.47 8.55 29.43
CA GLY A 177 -16.74 8.51 28.68
C GLY A 177 -17.84 9.48 29.14
N HIS A 178 -17.57 10.29 30.16
CA HIS A 178 -18.48 11.34 30.65
C HIS A 178 -18.11 12.74 30.16
N PHE A 179 -17.01 12.86 29.41
CA PHE A 179 -16.59 14.11 28.83
C PHE A 179 -17.56 14.56 27.74
N VAL A 180 -18.08 15.78 27.90
CA VAL A 180 -18.90 16.46 26.89
C VAL A 180 -18.02 17.53 26.25
N PRO A 181 -17.42 17.25 25.08
CA PRO A 181 -16.56 18.22 24.42
C PRO A 181 -17.35 19.47 23.97
N SER A 182 -16.67 20.62 23.94
CA SER A 182 -17.19 21.83 23.27
C SER A 182 -17.46 21.55 21.79
N GLU A 183 -18.42 22.24 21.16
CA GLU A 183 -18.62 22.12 19.70
C GLU A 183 -17.45 22.72 18.90
N SER A 184 -16.64 23.61 19.49
CA SER A 184 -15.48 24.21 18.85
C SER A 184 -14.25 23.31 18.91
N ALA A 185 -13.75 22.86 17.76
CA ALA A 185 -12.53 22.06 17.65
C ALA A 185 -11.30 22.77 18.25
N HIS A 186 -11.24 24.11 18.15
CA HIS A 186 -10.15 24.91 18.72
C HIS A 186 -10.18 24.90 20.25
N GLU A 187 -11.36 25.10 20.85
CA GLU A 187 -11.51 25.06 22.31
C GLU A 187 -11.24 23.66 22.87
N ARG A 188 -11.67 22.61 22.15
CA ARG A 188 -11.33 21.22 22.50
C ARG A 188 -9.82 21.00 22.50
N LEU A 189 -9.13 21.49 21.47
CA LEU A 189 -7.68 21.38 21.35
C LEU A 189 -6.96 22.16 22.46
N GLU A 190 -7.43 23.36 22.81
CA GLU A 190 -6.89 24.16 23.91
C GLU A 190 -7.07 23.47 25.26
N VAL A 191 -8.26 22.92 25.53
CA VAL A 191 -8.54 22.15 26.76
C VAL A 191 -7.68 20.90 26.83
N PHE A 192 -7.49 20.21 25.71
CA PHE A 192 -6.62 19.04 25.61
C PHE A 192 -5.14 19.41 25.77
N HIS A 193 -4.68 20.54 25.20
CA HIS A 193 -3.32 21.04 25.37
C HIS A 193 -3.04 21.60 26.77
N ALA A 194 -4.08 21.98 27.51
CA ALA A 194 -3.97 22.39 28.91
C ALA A 194 -3.79 21.20 29.88
N LEU A 195 -3.92 19.95 29.40
CA LEU A 195 -3.66 18.77 30.20
C LEU A 195 -2.17 18.66 30.58
N PRO A 196 -1.85 18.00 31.71
CA PRO A 196 -0.47 17.61 32.02
C PRO A 196 0.13 16.81 30.85
N GLU A 197 1.36 17.12 30.47
CA GLU A 197 2.04 16.48 29.33
C GLU A 197 2.03 14.95 29.38
N GLU A 198 2.11 14.35 30.58
CA GLU A 198 2.07 12.90 30.75
C GLU A 198 0.70 12.29 30.38
N VAL A 199 -0.39 12.96 30.77
CA VAL A 199 -1.77 12.52 30.48
C VAL A 199 -2.10 12.74 29.02
N LYS A 200 -1.68 13.88 28.48
CA LYS A 200 -1.84 14.19 27.06
C LYS A 200 -1.11 13.16 26.20
N ARG A 201 0.14 12.84 26.54
CA ARG A 201 0.93 11.84 25.80
C ARG A 201 0.31 10.44 25.90
N ASP A 202 -0.14 9.99 27.07
CA ASP A 202 -0.82 8.70 27.25
C ASP A 202 -2.12 8.62 26.43
N ALA A 203 -2.88 9.71 26.39
CA ALA A 203 -4.11 9.81 25.63
C ALA A 203 -3.88 9.85 24.12
N GLU A 204 -2.90 10.63 23.64
CA GLU A 204 -2.49 10.67 22.24
C GLU A 204 -1.93 9.31 21.79
N GLU A 205 -1.11 8.66 22.63
CA GLU A 205 -0.58 7.32 22.37
C GLU A 205 -1.72 6.30 22.25
N TRP A 206 -2.66 6.26 23.19
CA TRP A 206 -3.82 5.37 23.14
C TRP A 206 -4.72 5.62 21.93
N ALA A 207 -4.97 6.88 21.59
CA ALA A 207 -5.87 7.21 20.49
C ALA A 207 -5.28 6.85 19.14
N MET A 208 -3.98 7.09 18.97
CA MET A 208 -3.29 6.69 17.77
C MET A 208 -3.08 5.17 17.70
N GLU A 209 -3.09 4.47 18.84
CA GLU A 209 -3.21 3.01 18.90
C GLU A 209 -4.58 2.48 18.46
N GLU A 210 -5.63 3.31 18.52
CA GLU A 210 -6.96 2.96 18.01
C GLU A 210 -7.12 3.33 16.52
N VAL A 211 -6.48 4.41 16.05
CA VAL A 211 -6.55 4.88 14.65
C VAL A 211 -5.48 4.23 13.74
N ILE A 212 -4.99 3.04 14.11
CA ILE A 212 -3.94 2.31 13.38
C ILE A 212 -4.49 1.71 12.07
N VAL A 213 -4.88 2.52 11.08
CA VAL A 213 -4.86 2.01 9.71
C VAL A 213 -4.56 3.06 8.66
N ASN A 214 -3.70 2.66 7.72
CA ASN A 214 -3.58 3.31 6.42
C ASN A 214 -4.81 2.91 5.60
N ASP A 215 -5.75 3.84 5.40
CA ASP A 215 -7.09 3.60 4.83
C ASP A 215 -7.09 2.83 3.51
N ASP A 216 -6.14 3.16 2.62
CA ASP A 216 -6.00 2.51 1.32
C ASP A 216 -5.73 1.01 1.44
N ARG A 217 -4.91 0.65 2.41
CA ARG A 217 -4.55 -0.73 2.72
C ARG A 217 -5.68 -1.44 3.46
N HIS A 218 -6.31 -0.76 4.41
CA HIS A 218 -7.46 -1.30 5.13
C HIS A 218 -8.59 -1.67 4.17
N LEU A 219 -8.94 -0.73 3.29
CA LEU A 219 -9.94 -0.92 2.24
C LEU A 219 -9.58 -2.13 1.37
N SER A 220 -8.31 -2.24 0.97
CA SER A 220 -7.83 -3.40 0.20
C SER A 220 -8.04 -4.71 0.96
N THR A 221 -7.79 -4.75 2.27
CA THR A 221 -8.05 -5.93 3.10
C THR A 221 -9.53 -6.25 3.18
N CYS A 222 -10.38 -5.26 3.45
CA CYS A 222 -11.83 -5.43 3.51
C CYS A 222 -12.40 -5.98 2.19
N LEU A 223 -11.95 -5.45 1.05
CA LEU A 223 -12.32 -5.99 -0.27
C LEU A 223 -11.89 -7.45 -0.43
N MET A 224 -10.67 -7.80 -0.01
CA MET A 224 -10.22 -9.19 -0.12
C MET A 224 -10.94 -10.14 0.86
N LEU A 225 -11.32 -9.67 2.05
CA LEU A 225 -12.14 -10.43 3.02
C LEU A 225 -13.55 -10.68 2.49
N ALA A 226 -14.13 -9.70 1.81
CA ALA A 226 -15.37 -9.84 1.04
C ALA A 226 -15.18 -10.66 -0.25
N ASN A 227 -14.02 -11.33 -0.42
CA ASN A 227 -13.69 -12.22 -1.53
C ASN A 227 -13.64 -11.53 -2.90
N TYR A 228 -13.46 -10.19 -2.93
CA TYR A 228 -13.15 -9.49 -4.18
C TYR A 228 -11.74 -9.85 -4.65
N ARG A 229 -11.55 -9.84 -5.98
CA ARG A 229 -10.26 -10.11 -6.60
C ARG A 229 -9.60 -8.79 -7.00
N ILE A 230 -8.48 -8.48 -6.36
CA ILE A 230 -7.59 -7.40 -6.78
C ILE A 230 -6.69 -7.90 -7.91
N THR A 231 -6.61 -7.15 -9.00
CA THR A 231 -5.70 -7.39 -10.14
C THR A 231 -4.78 -6.18 -10.32
N PHE A 232 -3.57 -6.43 -10.82
CA PHE A 232 -2.61 -5.36 -11.14
C PHE A 232 -2.63 -5.09 -12.64
N ASN A 233 -2.82 -3.84 -13.02
CA ASN A 233 -2.78 -3.40 -14.41
C ASN A 233 -1.56 -2.51 -14.64
N THR A 234 -0.61 -2.98 -15.44
CA THR A 234 0.64 -2.27 -15.76
C THR A 234 0.44 -1.03 -16.65
N TYR A 235 -0.71 -0.90 -17.31
CA TYR A 235 -0.99 0.20 -18.21
C TYR A 235 -1.59 1.43 -17.51
N VAL A 236 -2.04 1.26 -16.26
CA VAL A 236 -2.56 2.34 -15.44
C VAL A 236 -1.40 2.97 -14.68
N LEU A 237 -0.96 4.15 -15.14
CA LEU A 237 0.13 4.92 -14.54
C LEU A 237 -0.40 6.27 -14.07
N THR A 238 0.02 6.70 -12.89
CA THR A 238 -0.30 8.02 -12.36
C THR A 238 0.97 8.77 -12.02
N LEU A 239 0.93 10.09 -12.18
CA LEU A 239 1.94 10.97 -11.58
C LEU A 239 1.69 11.04 -10.08
N THR A 240 2.76 11.04 -9.30
CA THR A 240 2.71 11.15 -7.84
C THR A 240 3.88 11.99 -7.36
N ASP A 241 3.71 12.65 -6.22
CA ASP A 241 4.80 13.33 -5.53
C ASP A 241 5.63 12.32 -4.74
N THR A 242 6.94 12.55 -4.66
CA THR A 242 7.86 11.65 -3.95
C THR A 242 8.68 12.43 -2.94
N PRO A 243 9.05 11.83 -1.79
CA PRO A 243 9.86 12.51 -0.80
C PRO A 243 11.18 13.01 -1.40
N THR A 244 11.49 14.27 -1.17
CA THR A 244 12.72 14.91 -1.68
C THR A 244 13.92 14.72 -0.74
N THR A 245 13.69 14.25 0.48
CA THR A 245 14.74 13.98 1.48
C THR A 245 14.78 12.50 1.87
N SER A 246 15.97 12.01 2.24
CA SER A 246 16.15 10.63 2.69
C SER A 246 15.37 10.33 3.97
N MET A 247 15.29 11.28 4.91
CA MET A 247 14.52 11.11 6.15
C MET A 247 13.03 10.98 5.88
N ALA A 248 12.46 11.84 5.03
CA ALA A 248 11.05 11.76 4.66
C ALA A 248 10.74 10.44 3.94
N LEU A 249 11.65 9.95 3.09
CA LEU A 249 11.54 8.63 2.47
C LEU A 249 11.54 7.51 3.51
N LEU A 250 12.46 7.53 4.48
CA LEU A 250 12.53 6.50 5.52
C LEU A 250 11.26 6.46 6.36
N LEU A 251 10.76 7.62 6.80
CA LEU A 251 9.53 7.72 7.58
C LEU A 251 8.31 7.23 6.79
N GLN A 252 8.23 7.57 5.50
CA GLN A 252 7.17 7.05 4.62
C GLN A 252 7.23 5.52 4.50
N GLN A 253 8.42 4.94 4.30
CA GLN A 253 8.59 3.48 4.22
C GLN A 253 8.23 2.79 5.55
N LEU A 254 8.57 3.41 6.68
CA LEU A 254 8.28 2.93 8.02
C LEU A 254 6.75 2.88 8.24
N ARG A 255 6.04 3.96 7.90
CA ARG A 255 4.57 4.02 7.94
C ARG A 255 3.93 2.91 7.10
N TRP A 256 4.33 2.77 5.84
CA TRP A 256 3.81 1.73 4.94
C TRP A 256 4.11 0.31 5.43
N SER A 257 5.29 0.10 6.02
CA SER A 257 5.68 -1.19 6.58
C SER A 257 4.89 -1.53 7.85
N ARG A 258 4.62 -0.57 8.75
CA ARG A 258 3.79 -0.79 9.94
C ARG A 258 2.38 -1.23 9.56
N ALA A 259 1.70 -0.43 8.72
CA ALA A 259 0.37 -0.78 8.20
C ALA A 259 0.38 -2.16 7.52
N THR A 260 1.49 -2.50 6.86
CA THR A 260 1.68 -3.84 6.28
C THR A 260 1.67 -4.96 7.31
N TYR A 261 2.32 -4.78 8.45
CA TYR A 261 2.37 -5.78 9.51
C TYR A 261 1.04 -5.94 10.22
N ILE A 262 0.39 -4.84 10.62
CA ILE A 262 -0.92 -4.86 11.28
C ILE A 262 -1.93 -5.63 10.43
N GLU A 263 -2.10 -5.21 9.17
CA GLU A 263 -3.03 -5.85 8.23
C GLU A 263 -2.68 -7.32 7.92
N THR A 264 -1.39 -7.67 7.98
CA THR A 264 -0.93 -9.04 7.76
C THR A 264 -1.22 -9.95 8.96
N LEU A 265 -1.11 -9.43 10.18
CA LEU A 265 -1.25 -10.22 11.40
C LEU A 265 -2.70 -10.26 11.93
N GLN A 266 -3.44 -9.16 11.78
CA GLN A 266 -4.80 -9.01 12.31
C GLN A 266 -5.84 -9.83 11.52
N TYR A 267 -5.62 -10.07 10.21
CA TYR A 267 -6.59 -10.71 9.33
C TYR A 267 -6.10 -12.05 8.75
N PRO A 268 -5.83 -13.08 9.57
CA PRO A 268 -5.31 -14.36 9.07
C PRO A 268 -6.29 -15.10 8.14
N LEU A 269 -7.59 -14.84 8.28
CA LEU A 269 -8.64 -15.38 7.40
C LEU A 269 -8.41 -15.01 5.92
N LEU A 270 -7.79 -13.86 5.67
CA LEU A 270 -7.40 -13.40 4.34
C LEU A 270 -6.61 -14.49 3.60
N TYR A 271 -5.68 -15.16 4.27
CA TYR A 271 -4.82 -16.15 3.64
C TYR A 271 -5.55 -17.45 3.31
N ALA A 272 -6.54 -17.83 4.12
CA ALA A 272 -7.44 -18.94 3.80
C ALA A 272 -8.29 -18.63 2.56
N ILE A 273 -8.70 -17.37 2.37
CA ILE A 273 -9.48 -16.93 1.19
C ILE A 273 -8.59 -16.90 -0.07
N ARG A 274 -7.39 -16.31 0.03
CA ARG A 274 -6.50 -16.09 -1.14
C ARG A 274 -5.67 -17.31 -1.52
N GLY A 275 -5.53 -18.28 -0.63
CA GLY A 275 -4.86 -19.55 -0.88
C GLY A 275 -3.38 -19.59 -0.47
N PRO A 276 -2.71 -20.74 -0.65
CA PRO A 276 -1.43 -21.04 -0.03
C PRO A 276 -0.30 -20.06 -0.43
N VAL A 277 -0.22 -19.67 -1.71
CA VAL A 277 0.79 -18.73 -2.22
C VAL A 277 0.75 -17.39 -1.46
N ALA A 278 -0.45 -16.88 -1.18
CA ALA A 278 -0.61 -15.62 -0.46
C ALA A 278 -0.12 -15.74 0.99
N LEU A 279 -0.42 -16.86 1.66
CA LEU A 279 0.07 -17.14 3.01
C LEU A 279 1.60 -17.13 3.05
N ILE A 280 2.24 -17.83 2.12
CA ILE A 280 3.71 -17.94 2.09
C ILE A 280 4.35 -16.57 1.87
N CYS A 281 3.82 -15.78 0.93
CA CYS A 281 4.29 -14.42 0.70
C CYS A 281 4.14 -13.54 1.95
N ALA A 282 3.03 -13.67 2.69
CA ALA A 282 2.79 -12.93 3.91
C ALA A 282 3.69 -13.36 5.07
N VAL A 283 3.75 -14.66 5.37
CA VAL A 283 4.62 -15.20 6.42
C VAL A 283 6.08 -14.85 6.15
N ARG A 284 6.53 -14.98 4.90
CA ARG A 284 7.89 -14.61 4.51
C ARG A 284 8.20 -13.14 4.74
N ARG A 285 7.22 -12.25 4.51
CA ARG A 285 7.37 -10.81 4.73
C ARG A 285 7.60 -10.48 6.21
N VAL A 286 7.01 -11.25 7.13
CA VAL A 286 7.19 -11.09 8.58
C VAL A 286 8.43 -11.84 9.10
N TYR A 287 8.51 -13.12 8.78
CA TYR A 287 9.59 -13.99 9.23
C TYR A 287 10.97 -13.56 8.71
N GLY A 288 11.05 -13.12 7.45
CA GLY A 288 12.32 -12.79 6.80
C GLY A 288 13.13 -11.72 7.55
N PRO A 289 12.57 -10.51 7.75
CA PRO A 289 13.21 -9.45 8.51
C PRO A 289 13.55 -9.85 9.95
N LEU A 290 12.62 -10.49 10.67
CA LEU A 290 12.84 -10.92 12.05
C LEU A 290 13.98 -11.95 12.17
N ALA A 291 14.01 -12.94 11.27
CA ALA A 291 15.11 -13.91 11.24
C ALA A 291 16.45 -13.23 10.96
N MET A 292 16.50 -12.24 10.06
CA MET A 292 17.71 -11.44 9.83
C MET A 292 18.14 -10.70 11.10
N ALA A 293 17.20 -10.06 11.81
CA ALA A 293 17.51 -9.39 13.08
C ALA A 293 18.12 -10.35 14.12
N VAL A 294 17.53 -11.53 14.29
CA VAL A 294 18.04 -12.57 15.20
C VAL A 294 19.44 -13.01 14.81
N PHE A 295 19.71 -13.23 13.51
CA PHE A 295 21.04 -13.62 13.05
C PHE A 295 22.07 -12.50 13.23
N THR A 296 21.70 -11.26 12.99
CA THR A 296 22.56 -10.09 13.23
C THR A 296 22.86 -9.95 14.73
N ALA A 297 21.86 -10.08 15.60
CA ALA A 297 22.05 -10.03 17.05
C ALA A 297 22.94 -11.18 17.56
N ARG A 298 22.73 -12.40 17.06
CA ARG A 298 23.58 -13.55 17.36
C ARG A 298 25.02 -13.32 16.92
N TYR A 299 25.22 -12.78 15.73
CA TYR A 299 26.56 -12.45 15.23
C TYR A 299 27.24 -11.40 16.10
N ALA A 300 26.53 -10.33 16.47
CA ALA A 300 27.05 -9.29 17.36
C ALA A 300 27.43 -9.84 18.75
N TRP A 301 26.64 -10.79 19.29
CA TRP A 301 26.88 -11.37 20.61
C TRP A 301 28.00 -12.43 20.63
N SER A 302 28.02 -13.32 19.64
CA SER A 302 28.85 -14.53 19.67
C SER A 302 29.95 -14.58 18.60
N GLY A 303 29.97 -13.62 17.67
CA GLY A 303 30.80 -13.67 16.46
C GLY A 303 30.43 -14.79 15.49
N SER A 304 29.45 -15.66 15.83
CA SER A 304 29.06 -16.79 15.01
C SER A 304 28.04 -16.37 13.96
N VAL A 305 28.34 -16.62 12.69
CA VAL A 305 27.37 -16.50 11.60
C VAL A 305 26.68 -17.85 11.39
N PRO A 306 25.34 -17.90 11.33
CA PRO A 306 24.63 -19.14 11.01
C PRO A 306 24.86 -19.59 9.56
N PHE A 307 25.23 -18.65 8.68
CA PHE A 307 25.51 -18.90 7.27
C PHE A 307 26.74 -18.09 6.84
N ALA A 308 27.59 -18.67 6.00
CA ALA A 308 28.70 -17.93 5.41
C ALA A 308 28.17 -16.85 4.46
N PHE A 309 28.51 -15.59 4.72
CA PHE A 309 28.26 -14.52 3.76
C PHE A 309 29.21 -14.68 2.58
N SER A 310 28.66 -14.87 1.39
CA SER A 310 29.43 -14.94 0.15
C SER A 310 29.22 -13.64 -0.64
N PRO A 311 30.27 -12.84 -0.88
CA PRO A 311 30.17 -11.67 -1.74
C PRO A 311 29.66 -12.01 -3.15
N LEU A 312 30.00 -13.21 -3.63
CA LEU A 312 29.47 -13.74 -4.91
C LEU A 312 27.96 -13.94 -4.85
N ASP A 313 27.42 -14.52 -3.77
CA ASP A 313 25.98 -14.71 -3.60
C ASP A 313 25.23 -13.37 -3.57
N PHE A 314 25.79 -12.37 -2.88
CA PHE A 314 25.24 -11.02 -2.87
C PHE A 314 25.27 -10.37 -4.26
N ALA A 315 26.40 -10.47 -4.98
CA ALA A 315 26.54 -9.93 -6.33
C ALA A 315 25.60 -10.60 -7.34
N LEU A 316 25.48 -11.93 -7.29
CA LEU A 316 24.56 -12.70 -8.13
C LEU A 316 23.11 -12.31 -7.86
N ARG A 317 22.73 -12.12 -6.60
CA ARG A 317 21.40 -11.61 -6.24
C ARG A 317 21.12 -10.24 -6.83
N LEU A 318 22.06 -9.29 -6.72
CA LEU A 318 21.91 -7.96 -7.30
C LEU A 318 21.77 -8.04 -8.83
N ALA A 319 22.61 -8.83 -9.49
CA ALA A 319 22.58 -9.04 -10.93
C ALA A 319 21.26 -9.67 -11.39
N LEU A 320 20.75 -10.66 -10.65
CA LEU A 320 19.49 -11.34 -10.94
C LEU A 320 18.29 -10.39 -10.81
N CYS A 321 18.20 -9.60 -9.73
CA CYS A 321 17.14 -8.61 -9.57
C CYS A 321 17.18 -7.53 -10.65
N ALA A 322 18.37 -6.99 -10.94
CA ALA A 322 18.56 -5.98 -11.99
C ALA A 322 18.21 -6.55 -13.37
N GLY A 323 18.67 -7.76 -13.69
CA GLY A 323 18.39 -8.46 -14.95
C GLY A 323 16.90 -8.76 -15.14
N TYR A 324 16.22 -9.24 -14.10
CA TYR A 324 14.78 -9.47 -14.12
C TYR A 324 14.01 -8.18 -14.42
N ASN A 325 14.33 -7.09 -13.70
CA ASN A 325 13.70 -5.80 -13.91
C ASN A 325 13.97 -5.25 -15.33
N LEU A 326 15.20 -5.40 -15.82
CA LEU A 326 15.58 -5.00 -17.17
C LEU A 326 14.77 -5.75 -18.23
N LEU A 327 14.64 -7.08 -18.12
CA LEU A 327 13.92 -7.89 -19.09
C LEU A 327 12.42 -7.55 -19.11
N PHE A 328 11.79 -7.47 -17.94
CA PHE A 328 10.34 -7.31 -17.87
C PHE A 328 9.84 -5.88 -18.00
N PHE A 329 10.60 -4.91 -17.48
CA PHE A 329 10.23 -3.51 -17.60
C PHE A 329 10.88 -2.84 -18.81
N ARG A 330 11.61 -3.56 -19.68
CA ARG A 330 12.30 -2.99 -20.86
C ARG A 330 11.46 -1.99 -21.67
N ARG A 331 10.17 -2.28 -21.86
CA ARG A 331 9.21 -1.40 -22.57
C ARG A 331 8.88 -0.11 -21.80
N HIS A 332 8.78 -0.20 -20.47
CA HIS A 332 8.50 0.94 -19.57
C HIS A 332 9.78 1.75 -19.24
N LEU A 333 10.95 1.10 -19.26
CA LEU A 333 12.26 1.68 -19.00
C LEU A 333 12.73 2.64 -20.11
N ARG A 334 12.22 2.50 -21.34
CA ARG A 334 12.60 3.34 -22.50
C ARG A 334 12.29 4.83 -22.34
N GLY A 335 11.47 5.23 -21.35
CA GLY A 335 11.20 6.64 -21.03
C GLY A 335 11.50 7.04 -19.58
N ALA A 336 11.45 6.11 -18.63
CA ALA A 336 11.50 6.41 -17.19
C ALA A 336 12.90 6.29 -16.55
N VAL A 337 13.77 5.42 -17.06
CA VAL A 337 15.10 5.20 -16.47
C VAL A 337 16.16 5.82 -17.36
N ARG A 338 16.48 7.09 -17.05
CA ARG A 338 17.59 7.81 -17.69
C ARG A 338 18.96 7.18 -17.38
N HIS A 339 19.10 6.46 -16.26
CA HIS A 339 20.38 5.91 -15.81
C HIS A 339 20.25 4.51 -15.22
N TRP A 340 20.91 3.52 -15.83
CA TRP A 340 21.02 2.14 -15.31
C TRP A 340 21.64 2.07 -13.92
N SER A 341 22.51 3.03 -13.57
CA SER A 341 23.09 3.16 -12.24
C SER A 341 22.03 3.36 -11.15
N LEU A 342 20.91 4.02 -11.45
CA LEU A 342 19.81 4.20 -10.49
C LEU A 342 19.09 2.88 -10.20
N LEU A 343 18.98 1.97 -11.18
CA LEU A 343 18.43 0.64 -10.93
C LEU A 343 19.32 -0.13 -9.95
N VAL A 344 20.64 -0.11 -10.16
CA VAL A 344 21.59 -0.76 -9.25
C VAL A 344 21.57 -0.10 -7.86
N ALA A 345 21.59 1.23 -7.79
CA ALA A 345 21.50 1.96 -6.53
C ALA A 345 20.20 1.67 -5.76
N SER A 346 19.07 1.54 -6.48
CA SER A 346 17.80 1.14 -5.87
C SER A 346 17.88 -0.26 -5.25
N GLN A 347 18.59 -1.20 -5.88
CA GLN A 347 18.77 -2.53 -5.31
C GLN A 347 19.56 -2.48 -4.01
N LEU A 348 20.60 -1.64 -3.91
CA LEU A 348 21.32 -1.45 -2.65
C LEU A 348 20.40 -0.93 -1.54
N PHE A 349 19.54 0.04 -1.85
CA PHE A 349 18.54 0.54 -0.90
C PHE A 349 17.56 -0.56 -0.44
N TYR A 350 17.06 -1.37 -1.38
CA TYR A 350 16.13 -2.46 -1.05
C TYR A 350 16.79 -3.62 -0.28
N GLN A 351 18.11 -3.79 -0.37
CA GLN A 351 18.81 -4.89 0.32
C GLN A 351 19.38 -4.51 1.68
N VAL A 352 19.70 -3.24 1.91
CA VAL A 352 20.42 -2.82 3.13
C VAL A 352 19.49 -2.04 4.08
N PRO A 353 18.96 -0.84 3.73
CA PRO A 353 17.97 -0.14 4.55
C PRO A 353 16.68 -0.91 4.80
N LEU A 354 16.08 -1.51 3.75
CA LEU A 354 14.72 -2.04 3.83
C LEU A 354 14.54 -3.15 4.89
N PRO A 355 15.46 -4.14 5.03
CA PRO A 355 15.35 -5.10 6.13
C PRO A 355 15.37 -4.43 7.51
N GLY A 356 16.18 -3.38 7.72
CA GLY A 356 16.21 -2.62 8.96
C GLY A 356 14.88 -1.91 9.23
N ILE A 357 14.32 -1.24 8.21
CA ILE A 357 12.99 -0.63 8.28
C ILE A 357 11.93 -1.69 8.63
N ALA A 358 12.00 -2.85 7.99
CA ALA A 358 11.05 -3.93 8.19
C ALA A 358 11.13 -4.52 9.60
N VAL A 359 12.32 -4.68 10.17
CA VAL A 359 12.50 -5.10 11.57
C VAL A 359 11.95 -4.05 12.52
N TRP A 360 12.38 -2.80 12.36
CA TRP A 360 11.95 -1.70 13.22
C TRP A 360 10.44 -1.50 13.18
N SER A 361 9.84 -1.56 11.99
CA SER A 361 8.39 -1.43 11.80
C SER A 361 7.62 -2.60 12.39
N CYS A 362 8.20 -3.81 12.45
CA CYS A 362 7.57 -4.96 13.10
C CYS A 362 7.57 -4.80 14.63
N VAL A 363 8.68 -4.33 15.20
CA VAL A 363 8.82 -4.09 16.65
C VAL A 363 7.96 -2.91 17.10
N THR A 364 7.87 -1.88 16.27
CA THR A 364 7.14 -0.64 16.56
C THR A 364 5.78 -0.58 15.86
N MET A 365 5.20 -1.73 15.47
CA MET A 365 3.95 -1.74 14.69
C MET A 365 2.78 -1.10 15.44
N LEU A 366 2.78 -1.19 16.78
CA LEU A 366 1.76 -0.57 17.64
C LEU A 366 2.12 0.86 18.06
N GLN A 367 3.29 1.39 17.67
CA GLN A 367 3.66 2.75 18.05
C GLN A 367 2.81 3.75 17.26
N GLY A 368 1.87 4.39 17.96
CA GLY A 368 0.86 5.33 17.46
C GLY A 368 1.38 6.68 16.98
N SER A 369 2.53 6.73 16.28
CA SER A 369 2.95 7.96 15.61
C SER A 369 3.07 7.71 14.12
N TRP A 370 2.39 8.55 13.34
CA TRP A 370 2.54 8.64 11.88
C TRP A 370 3.98 8.96 11.46
N GLY A 371 4.83 9.41 12.40
CA GLY A 371 6.26 9.67 12.20
C GLY A 371 6.55 10.90 11.33
N THR A 372 5.55 11.46 10.67
CA THR A 372 5.58 12.71 9.92
C THR A 372 4.48 13.62 10.45
N SER A 373 4.82 14.85 10.86
CA SER A 373 3.82 15.90 11.05
C SER A 373 3.14 16.20 9.72
N MET A 374 1.86 16.54 9.73
CA MET A 374 1.16 17.07 8.55
C MET A 374 1.98 18.20 7.92
N ARG A 375 2.07 18.25 6.58
CA ARG A 375 2.80 19.31 5.87
C ARG A 375 2.24 20.67 6.30
N GLY A 376 3.05 21.44 7.03
CA GLY A 376 2.65 22.76 7.50
C GLY A 376 2.49 23.74 6.33
N VAL A 377 1.70 24.80 6.53
CA VAL A 377 1.48 25.88 5.54
C VAL A 377 2.82 26.48 5.04
N GLY A 378 3.85 26.50 5.88
CA GLY A 378 5.20 26.94 5.52
C GLY A 378 5.99 25.97 4.63
N GLU A 379 5.77 24.66 4.74
CA GLU A 379 6.36 23.66 3.86
C GLU A 379 5.68 23.65 2.49
N LYS A 380 4.35 23.85 2.44
CA LYS A 380 3.60 24.04 1.18
C LYS A 380 4.16 25.22 0.36
N ARG A 381 4.62 26.29 1.01
CA ARG A 381 5.27 27.44 0.34
C ARG A 381 6.71 27.19 -0.09
N ARG A 382 7.43 26.25 0.54
CA ARG A 382 8.85 25.95 0.27
C ARG A 382 9.07 24.83 -0.73
N ALA A 383 8.06 24.00 -1.00
CA ALA A 383 8.13 22.91 -1.97
C ALA A 383 8.17 23.39 -3.43
N ARG A 384 9.08 24.33 -3.77
CA ARG A 384 9.48 24.51 -5.17
C ARG A 384 10.32 23.32 -5.58
N HIS A 385 9.73 22.45 -6.40
CA HIS A 385 10.43 21.31 -6.99
C HIS A 385 11.62 21.80 -7.85
N PRO A 386 12.78 21.12 -7.85
CA PRO A 386 13.91 21.45 -8.73
C PRO A 386 13.64 21.30 -10.24
N GLY A 387 12.39 21.01 -10.62
CA GLY A 387 11.90 20.88 -11.99
C GLY A 387 10.94 21.98 -12.44
N GLU A 388 10.63 22.98 -11.60
CA GLU A 388 10.02 24.24 -12.04
C GLU A 388 11.03 25.03 -12.88
N ARG A 389 11.24 24.61 -14.12
CA ARG A 389 11.61 25.56 -15.16
C ARG A 389 10.31 26.04 -15.77
N ASP A 390 10.13 27.35 -15.74
CA ASP A 390 9.12 28.10 -16.46
C ASP A 390 8.89 27.50 -17.85
N VAL A 391 7.79 26.77 -18.02
CA VAL A 391 7.20 26.58 -19.34
C VAL A 391 6.30 27.81 -19.54
N ARG A 392 6.92 28.87 -20.05
CA ARG A 392 6.19 29.90 -20.80
C ARG A 392 5.90 29.41 -22.20
#